data_AF-A0A3F3GXP7-F1
#
_entry.id   AF-A0A3F3GXP7-F1
#
_cell.length_a   1.000
_cell.length_b   1.000
_cell.length_c   1.000
_cell.angle_alpha   90.00
_cell.angle_beta   90.00
_cell.angle_gamma   90.00
#
_symmetry.space_group_name_H-M   'P 1'
#
loop_
_entity.id
_entity.type
_entity.pdbx_description
1 polymer ?
#
loop_
_entity_poly.entity_id
_entity_poly.type
_entity_poly.pdbx_seq_one_letter_code
_entity_poly.pdbx_strand_id
1 'polypeptide(L)'
;MHEIGHILLHKNNQTYPSLMQEKDYTEEDQIFEKEAKNFAGMLLANRKAIQSLLNERKPFNYLCKYFGISNQAMRIRLFNLLYFQTAKQVIEEEKQDKNIFIYSQQTIANYIYKNYQLHIK
;
A
#
# COMPACT_ATOMS: atom_id res chain seq x y z
N MET A 1 -13.34 -5.46 -4.78
CA MET A 1 -12.83 -4.28 -4.03
C MET A 1 -12.16 -3.26 -4.93
N HIS A 2 -11.32 -3.68 -5.87
CA HIS A 2 -10.68 -2.79 -6.85
C HIS A 2 -11.68 -1.93 -7.64
N GLU A 3 -12.69 -2.55 -8.26
CA GLU A 3 -13.75 -1.81 -8.99
C GLU A 3 -14.57 -0.86 -8.12
N ILE A 4 -14.80 -1.21 -6.85
CA ILE A 4 -15.43 -0.30 -5.89
C ILE A 4 -14.56 0.94 -5.69
N GLY A 5 -13.23 0.78 -5.71
CA GLY A 5 -12.28 1.89 -5.70
C GLY A 5 -12.41 2.80 -6.92
N HIS A 6 -12.52 2.24 -8.13
CA HIS A 6 -12.76 3.04 -9.34
C HIS A 6 -14.04 3.86 -9.23
N ILE A 7 -15.14 3.25 -8.77
CA ILE A 7 -16.44 3.93 -8.63
C ILE A 7 -16.39 5.07 -7.60
N LEU A 8 -15.67 4.88 -6.49
CA LEU A 8 -15.64 5.84 -5.38
C LEU A 8 -14.62 6.95 -5.55
N LEU A 9 -13.49 6.68 -6.20
CA LEU A 9 -12.38 7.63 -6.31
C LEU A 9 -12.40 8.42 -7.61
N HIS A 10 -12.92 7.84 -8.69
CA HIS A 10 -12.87 8.45 -10.01
C HIS A 10 -14.29 8.80 -10.49
N LYS A 11 -14.45 9.95 -11.16
CA LYS A 11 -15.69 10.27 -11.86
C LYS A 11 -15.88 9.25 -12.98
N ASN A 12 -16.95 8.49 -12.92
CA ASN A 12 -17.18 7.35 -13.78
C ASN A 12 -17.60 7.80 -15.20
N ASN A 13 -16.62 8.14 -16.05
CA ASN A 13 -16.85 8.40 -17.47
C ASN A 13 -16.40 7.24 -18.37
N GLN A 14 -15.79 6.20 -17.81
CA GLN A 14 -15.32 5.05 -18.56
C GLN A 14 -16.42 3.98 -18.64
N THR A 15 -16.68 3.50 -19.86
CA THR A 15 -17.67 2.44 -20.12
C THR A 15 -16.99 1.07 -20.07
N TYR A 16 -17.72 0.00 -19.72
CA TYR A 16 -17.16 -1.37 -19.69
C TYR A 16 -16.35 -1.78 -20.95
N PRO A 17 -16.72 -1.35 -22.18
CA PRO A 17 -15.93 -1.58 -23.39
C PRO A 17 -14.58 -0.82 -23.47
N SER A 18 -14.44 0.35 -22.83
CA SER A 18 -13.17 1.09 -22.83
C SER A 18 -12.11 0.45 -21.93
N LEU A 19 -12.52 -0.36 -20.95
CA LEU A 19 -11.62 -1.15 -20.09
C LEU A 19 -11.04 -2.40 -20.79
N MET A 20 -11.64 -2.82 -21.92
CA MET A 20 -11.26 -4.01 -22.69
C MET A 20 -10.31 -3.69 -23.86
N GLN A 21 -10.05 -2.42 -24.15
CA GLN A 21 -9.10 -2.01 -25.17
C GLN A 21 -7.71 -1.93 -24.56
N GLU A 22 -6.92 -3.01 -24.68
CA GLU A 22 -5.55 -3.12 -24.15
C GLU A 22 -4.52 -2.17 -24.78
N LYS A 23 -4.92 -1.32 -25.74
CA LYS A 23 -4.02 -0.44 -26.47
C LYS A 23 -4.25 1.00 -26.02
N ASP A 24 -3.28 1.47 -25.25
CA ASP A 24 -3.01 2.85 -24.83
C ASP A 24 -3.64 3.29 -23.50
N TYR A 25 -3.29 2.58 -22.41
CA TYR A 25 -3.39 3.14 -21.06
C TYR A 25 -2.54 4.41 -21.00
N THR A 26 -3.18 5.54 -20.78
CA THR A 26 -2.49 6.81 -20.53
C THR A 26 -1.77 6.75 -19.18
N GLU A 27 -0.84 7.67 -18.94
CA GLU A 27 -0.20 7.81 -17.62
C GLU A 27 -1.25 8.04 -16.51
N GLU A 28 -2.34 8.74 -16.83
CA GLU A 28 -3.48 8.95 -15.92
C GLU A 28 -4.21 7.65 -15.60
N ASP A 29 -4.49 6.79 -16.60
CA ASP A 29 -5.15 5.51 -16.34
C ASP A 29 -4.29 4.61 -15.45
N GLN A 30 -2.96 4.65 -15.60
CA GLN A 30 -2.04 3.93 -14.71
C GLN A 30 -2.08 4.46 -13.27
N ILE A 31 -2.34 5.76 -13.08
CA ILE A 31 -2.52 6.35 -11.75
C ILE A 31 -3.83 5.87 -11.13
N PHE A 32 -4.94 5.92 -11.88
CA PHE A 32 -6.25 5.45 -11.41
C PHE A 32 -6.21 3.97 -11.01
N GLU A 33 -5.57 3.13 -11.81
CA GLU A 33 -5.33 1.73 -11.50
C GLU A 33 -4.59 1.54 -10.16
N LYS A 34 -3.56 2.36 -9.90
CA LYS A 34 -2.79 2.31 -8.65
C LYS A 34 -3.63 2.80 -7.46
N GLU A 35 -4.42 3.85 -7.64
CA GLU A 35 -5.30 4.40 -6.60
C GLU A 35 -6.38 3.38 -6.19
N ALA A 36 -7.05 2.78 -7.17
CA ALA A 36 -8.05 1.75 -6.92
C ALA A 36 -7.44 0.49 -6.25
N LYS A 37 -6.21 0.09 -6.62
CA LYS A 37 -5.47 -1.00 -5.95
C LYS A 37 -5.13 -0.66 -4.50
N ASN A 38 -4.68 0.56 -4.24
CA ASN A 38 -4.40 1.04 -2.89
C ASN A 38 -5.66 1.06 -2.03
N PHE A 39 -6.76 1.55 -2.58
CA PHE A 39 -8.06 1.58 -1.91
C PHE A 39 -8.55 0.17 -1.56
N ALA A 40 -8.47 -0.77 -2.50
CA ALA A 40 -8.82 -2.16 -2.26
C ALA A 40 -8.01 -2.75 -1.09
N GLY A 41 -6.70 -2.47 -1.03
CA GLY A 41 -5.85 -2.90 0.08
C GLY A 41 -6.25 -2.27 1.42
N MET A 42 -6.65 -1.00 1.43
CA MET A 42 -7.11 -0.31 2.63
C MET A 42 -8.44 -0.86 3.17
N LEU A 43 -9.35 -1.24 2.28
CA LEU A 43 -10.63 -1.84 2.64
C LEU A 43 -10.45 -3.26 3.19
N LEU A 44 -9.67 -4.10 2.50
CA LEU A 44 -9.46 -5.48 2.90
C LEU A 44 -8.66 -5.59 4.21
N ALA A 45 -7.64 -4.74 4.36
CA ALA A 45 -6.78 -4.74 5.54
C ALA A 45 -6.64 -3.30 6.05
N ASN A 46 -7.59 -2.91 6.90
CA ASN A 46 -7.64 -1.54 7.42
C ASN A 46 -6.46 -1.25 8.36
N ARG A 47 -6.10 0.04 8.44
CA ARG A 47 -4.93 0.51 9.17
C ARG A 47 -4.95 0.13 10.65
N LYS A 48 -6.10 0.30 11.33
CA LYS A 48 -6.21 0.05 12.77
C LYS A 48 -5.99 -1.44 13.09
N ALA A 49 -6.61 -2.32 12.31
CA ALA A 49 -6.47 -3.77 12.48
C ALA A 49 -5.03 -4.23 12.22
N ILE A 50 -4.41 -3.79 11.12
CA ILE A 50 -3.00 -4.12 10.84
C ILE A 50 -2.10 -3.64 11.99
N GLN A 51 -2.27 -2.39 12.43
CA GLN A 51 -1.42 -1.83 13.49
C GLN A 51 -1.55 -2.61 14.80
N SER A 52 -2.76 -3.03 15.18
CA SER A 52 -2.98 -3.87 16.36
C SER A 52 -2.19 -5.17 16.28
N LEU A 53 -2.28 -5.87 15.14
CA LEU A 53 -1.59 -7.15 14.94
C LEU A 53 -0.07 -6.98 14.86
N LEU A 54 0.43 -5.85 14.33
CA LEU A 54 1.85 -5.51 14.34
C LEU A 54 2.34 -5.22 15.76
N ASN A 55 1.56 -4.51 16.58
CA ASN A 55 1.89 -4.24 17.99
C ASN A 55 1.95 -5.55 18.80
N GLU A 56 1.09 -6.52 18.48
CA GLU A 56 1.12 -7.89 19.03
C GLU A 56 2.22 -8.77 18.43
N ARG A 57 3.06 -8.23 17.53
CA ARG A 57 4.16 -8.93 16.84
C ARG A 57 3.71 -10.18 16.09
N LYS A 58 2.51 -10.17 15.50
CA LYS A 58 2.04 -11.31 14.69
C LYS A 58 2.91 -11.47 13.43
N PRO A 59 3.26 -12.71 13.04
CA PRO A 59 4.13 -12.95 11.90
C PRO A 59 3.41 -12.67 10.57
N PHE A 60 4.17 -12.39 9.51
CA PHE A 60 3.64 -12.08 8.18
C PHE A 60 2.59 -13.09 7.67
N ASN A 61 2.89 -14.38 7.77
CA ASN A 61 1.98 -15.43 7.31
C ASN A 61 0.66 -15.44 8.09
N TYR A 62 0.67 -15.00 9.35
CA TYR A 62 -0.55 -14.83 10.12
C TYR A 62 -1.38 -13.68 9.55
N LEU A 63 -0.76 -12.53 9.24
CA LEU A 63 -1.45 -11.39 8.64
C LEU A 63 -2.15 -11.79 7.33
N CYS A 64 -1.44 -12.48 6.43
CA CYS A 64 -2.02 -12.93 5.16
C CYS A 64 -3.26 -13.82 5.38
N LYS A 65 -3.17 -14.79 6.29
CA LYS A 65 -4.29 -15.70 6.63
C LYS A 65 -5.44 -14.95 7.28
N TYR A 66 -5.16 -14.05 8.22
CA TYR A 66 -6.17 -13.30 8.96
C TYR A 66 -7.00 -12.39 8.05
N PHE A 67 -6.35 -11.69 7.12
CA PHE A 67 -7.04 -10.80 6.19
C PHE A 67 -7.52 -11.51 4.90
N GLY A 68 -7.18 -12.79 4.71
CA GLY A 68 -7.56 -13.54 3.51
C GLY A 68 -6.98 -12.97 2.22
N ILE A 69 -5.78 -12.39 2.26
CA ILE A 69 -5.11 -11.78 1.09
C ILE A 69 -3.78 -12.45 0.75
N SER A 70 -3.37 -12.34 -0.51
CA SER A 70 -2.11 -12.91 -0.99
C SER A 70 -0.90 -12.27 -0.33
N ASN A 71 0.22 -13.00 -0.34
CA ASN A 71 1.51 -12.48 0.15
C ASN A 71 1.91 -11.18 -0.57
N GLN A 72 1.69 -11.10 -1.89
CA GLN A 72 2.03 -9.89 -2.65
C GLN A 72 1.16 -8.71 -2.22
N ALA A 73 -0.16 -8.90 -2.08
CA ALA A 73 -1.07 -7.86 -1.64
C ALA A 73 -0.74 -7.36 -0.22
N MET A 74 -0.41 -8.27 0.69
CA MET A 74 0.00 -7.91 2.06
C MET A 74 1.31 -7.12 2.09
N ARG A 75 2.30 -7.49 1.26
CA ARG A 75 3.57 -6.73 1.13
C ARG A 75 3.32 -5.30 0.68
N ILE A 76 2.53 -5.11 -0.39
CA ILE A 76 2.16 -3.79 -0.90
C ILE A 76 1.41 -3.00 0.18
N ARG A 77 0.49 -3.65 0.89
CA ARG A 77 -0.31 -3.00 1.92
C ARG A 77 0.53 -2.49 3.08
N LEU A 78 1.45 -3.30 3.57
CA LEU A 78 2.38 -2.94 4.65
C LEU A 78 3.34 -1.86 4.19
N PHE A 79 3.87 -1.95 2.97
CA PHE A 79 4.70 -0.91 2.37
C PHE A 79 3.97 0.45 2.39
N ASN A 80 2.74 0.51 1.87
CA ASN A 80 1.95 1.73 1.86
C ASN A 80 1.69 2.27 3.27
N LEU A 81 1.32 1.39 4.21
CA LEU A 81 1.05 1.79 5.60
C LEU A 81 2.26 2.48 6.24
N LEU A 82 3.44 1.87 6.09
CA LEU A 82 4.68 2.35 6.69
C LEU A 82 5.22 3.58 5.97
N TYR A 83 5.09 3.64 4.64
CA TYR A 83 5.44 4.81 3.84
C TYR A 83 4.67 6.05 4.31
N PHE A 84 3.35 5.96 4.41
CA PHE A 84 2.53 7.09 4.86
C PHE A 84 2.76 7.45 6.33
N GLN A 85 3.04 6.48 7.20
CA GLN A 85 3.42 6.76 8.59
C GLN A 85 4.74 7.54 8.68
N THR A 86 5.74 7.11 7.92
CA THR A 86 7.06 7.75 7.90
C THR A 86 6.99 9.14 7.27
N ALA A 87 6.30 9.28 6.13
CA ALA A 87 6.11 10.57 5.47
C ALA A 87 5.43 11.58 6.40
N LYS A 88 4.40 11.14 7.14
CA LYS A 88 3.73 11.97 8.13
C LYS A 88 4.69 12.44 9.24
N GLN A 89 5.50 11.54 9.79
CA GLN A 89 6.50 11.89 10.82
C GLN A 89 7.54 12.89 10.32
N VAL A 90 8.05 12.73 9.10
CA VAL A 90 9.05 13.65 8.52
C VAL A 90 8.48 15.06 8.33
N ILE A 91 7.23 15.16 7.87
CA ILE A 91 6.53 16.43 7.73
C ILE A 91 6.28 17.08 9.09
N GLU A 92 5.84 16.30 10.09
CA GLU A 92 5.57 16.79 11.44
C GLU A 92 6.83 17.22 12.20
N GLU A 93 7.98 16.64 11.90
CA GLU A 93 9.27 16.95 12.55
C GLU A 93 10.07 18.07 11.86
N GLU A 94 9.50 18.75 10.84
CA GLU A 94 10.13 19.84 10.06
C GLU A 94 11.58 19.53 9.63
N LYS A 95 11.90 18.25 9.38
CA LYS A 95 13.25 17.85 8.99
C LYS A 95 13.51 18.33 7.56
N GLN A 96 14.45 19.28 7.42
CA GLN A 96 14.93 19.91 6.18
C GLN A 96 15.02 18.95 4.98
N ASP A 97 14.69 19.48 3.80
CA ASP A 97 14.80 18.95 2.42
C ASP A 97 15.90 17.90 2.19
N LYS A 98 15.70 16.71 2.75
CA LYS A 98 16.40 15.49 2.36
C LYS A 98 15.38 14.64 1.67
N ASN A 99 15.44 14.65 0.35
CA ASN A 99 14.66 13.86 -0.61
C ASN A 99 13.82 12.78 0.10
N ILE A 100 12.59 13.14 0.48
CA ILE A 100 11.69 12.39 1.38
C ILE A 100 11.53 10.95 0.86
N PHE A 101 11.61 10.77 -0.45
CA PHE A 101 11.63 9.49 -1.12
C PHE A 101 12.80 8.58 -0.69
N ILE A 102 14.04 9.10 -0.63
CA ILE A 102 15.22 8.33 -0.21
C ILE A 102 15.13 7.98 1.28
N TYR A 103 14.71 8.92 2.12
CA TYR A 103 14.57 8.69 3.56
C TYR A 103 13.45 7.69 3.88
N SER A 104 12.32 7.78 3.18
CA SER A 104 11.21 6.82 3.31
C SER A 104 11.64 5.43 2.84
N GLN A 105 12.35 5.31 1.72
CA GLN A 105 12.92 4.02 1.26
C GLN A 105 13.88 3.41 2.29
N GLN A 106 14.80 4.20 2.86
CA GLN A 106 15.74 3.73 3.88
C GLN A 106 15.04 3.35 5.19
N THR A 107 14.03 4.12 5.62
CA THR A 107 13.26 3.83 6.83
C THR A 107 12.42 2.58 6.65
N ILE A 108 11.81 2.39 5.48
CA ILE A 108 11.08 1.18 5.11
C ILE A 108 12.03 -0.01 5.04
N ALA A 109 13.19 0.12 4.37
CA ALA A 109 14.20 -0.92 4.31
C ALA A 109 14.70 -1.30 5.71
N ASN A 110 14.91 -0.33 6.61
CA ASN A 110 15.33 -0.58 7.98
C ASN A 110 14.21 -1.18 8.85
N TYR A 111 12.95 -0.75 8.68
CA TYR A 111 11.81 -1.32 9.38
C TYR A 111 11.53 -2.75 8.92
N ILE A 112 11.61 -2.99 7.60
CA ILE A 112 11.54 -4.33 7.01
C ILE A 112 12.72 -5.16 7.52
N TYR A 113 13.96 -4.68 7.43
CA TYR A 113 15.15 -5.44 7.85
C TYR A 113 15.18 -5.76 9.36
N LYS A 114 14.77 -4.81 10.23
CA LYS A 114 14.77 -5.01 11.69
C LYS A 114 13.59 -5.85 12.19
N ASN A 115 12.41 -5.73 11.58
CA ASN A 115 11.23 -6.49 12.01
C ASN A 115 11.01 -7.79 11.21
N TYR A 116 11.60 -7.87 10.03
CA TYR A 116 11.61 -9.04 9.16
C TYR A 116 13.05 -9.48 8.95
N GLN A 117 13.74 -9.90 10.02
CA GLN A 117 14.63 -11.06 9.90
C GLN A 117 13.81 -12.28 9.47
N LEU A 118 13.25 -12.20 8.26
CA LEU A 118 13.00 -13.30 7.37
C LEU A 118 14.35 -14.00 7.32
N HIS A 119 14.45 -15.10 8.06
CA HIS A 119 15.36 -16.17 7.75
C HIS A 119 15.16 -16.50 6.27
N ILE A 120 15.93 -15.82 5.41
CA ILE A 120 16.29 -16.35 4.12
C ILE A 120 17.31 -17.43 4.48
N LYS A 121 16.82 -18.67 4.54
CA LYS A 121 17.68 -19.84 4.38
C LYS A 121 18.11 -19.92 2.92
#